data_AF-A0A1F6U6N9-F1
#
_entry.id   AF-A0A1F6U6N9-F1
#
_cell.length_a   1.000
_cell.length_b   1.000
_cell.length_c   1.000
_cell.angle_alpha   90.00
_cell.angle_beta   90.00
_cell.angle_gamma   90.00
#
_symmetry.space_group_name_H-M   'P 1'
#
loop_
_entity.id
_entity.type
_entity.pdbx_description
1 polymer ?
#
loop_
_entity_poly.entity_id
_entity_poly.type
_entity_poly.pdbx_seq_one_letter_code
_entity_poly.pdbx_strand_id
1 'polypeptide(L)'
;MINSRIILLALVLGVIAAAIFYLESRKPPRSTGGRTAEIAPPATFATKERQAARAEKSKQYPAANEIVSPDGFINTDSISVSELVGKKVVLIDFWTYSCINCQRTIPYLNAWYEKYSDQGLEIIGVHTPEFRFEQKYQNVAAAVKKFGVKYPVVLDNQRATWNAYNNRYWPQKYLVDIDGFIVFEHIGEGGYAETERKIQQLLEERMAALGIQRAIAKEIARPKGAPEVDFSKVESPEIYFGAARNRFLANGRPEQPGRQALKEPPKIAANQLYLVGDWDFQDEFAENKSGNAKIIFRYRAKDVYLVANSENGVEVKILRDGKVPVAGAGQDVARDGSGSVHIREDRLYRLIEDTGYGEHTLEIIVNNPGLRAFTFTFG
;
A
#
# COMPACT_ATOMS: atom_id res chain seq x y z
N MET A 1 -66.99 2.46 -13.76
CA MET A 1 -66.29 2.56 -12.47
C MET A 1 -64.81 2.27 -12.72
N ILE A 2 -63.97 3.30 -12.80
CA ILE A 2 -62.52 3.12 -13.02
C ILE A 2 -61.96 2.48 -11.75
N ASN A 3 -61.33 1.32 -11.93
CA ASN A 3 -60.91 0.42 -10.86
C ASN A 3 -59.90 1.15 -9.94
N SER A 4 -60.24 1.37 -8.67
CA SER A 4 -59.41 2.13 -7.71
C SER A 4 -57.99 1.59 -7.57
N ARG A 5 -57.77 0.31 -7.90
CA ARG A 5 -56.43 -0.30 -7.96
C ARG A 5 -55.55 0.25 -9.10
N ILE A 6 -56.14 0.61 -10.24
CA ILE A 6 -55.42 1.21 -11.37
C ILE A 6 -55.00 2.64 -11.05
N ILE A 7 -55.87 3.40 -10.38
CA ILE A 7 -55.56 4.77 -9.92
C ILE A 7 -54.45 4.75 -8.88
N LEU A 8 -54.49 3.80 -7.94
CA LEU A 8 -53.43 3.64 -6.93
C LEU A 8 -52.09 3.25 -7.57
N LEU A 9 -52.10 2.35 -8.55
CA LEU A 9 -50.88 1.95 -9.26
C LEU A 9 -50.26 3.12 -10.04
N ALA A 10 -51.10 3.92 -10.71
CA ALA A 10 -50.65 5.11 -11.45
C ALA A 10 -50.05 6.17 -10.51
N LEU A 11 -50.65 6.37 -9.33
CA LEU A 11 -50.12 7.29 -8.31
C LEU A 11 -48.77 6.80 -7.76
N VAL A 12 -48.64 5.51 -7.45
CA VAL A 12 -47.37 4.93 -6.97
C VAL A 12 -46.27 5.04 -8.03
N LEU A 13 -46.57 4.73 -9.29
CA LEU A 13 -45.62 4.90 -10.40
C LEU A 13 -45.22 6.37 -10.60
N GLY A 14 -46.17 7.30 -10.47
CA GLY A 14 -45.90 8.73 -10.53
C GLY A 14 -44.97 9.22 -9.41
N VAL A 15 -45.17 8.74 -8.17
CA VAL A 15 -44.30 9.06 -7.02
C VAL A 15 -42.91 8.46 -7.20
N ILE A 16 -42.80 7.22 -7.69
CA ILE A 16 -41.51 6.58 -7.97
C ILE A 16 -40.77 7.34 -9.07
N ALA A 17 -41.44 7.71 -10.17
CA ALA A 17 -40.83 8.48 -11.26
C ALA A 17 -40.37 9.87 -10.79
N ALA A 18 -41.18 10.55 -9.96
CA ALA A 18 -40.83 11.83 -9.37
C ALA A 18 -39.64 11.71 -8.39
N ALA A 19 -39.58 10.65 -7.59
CA ALA A 19 -38.47 10.37 -6.69
C ALA A 19 -37.18 10.05 -7.45
N ILE A 20 -37.25 9.26 -8.54
CA ILE A 20 -36.11 8.99 -9.42
C ILE A 20 -35.63 10.30 -10.05
N PHE A 21 -36.52 11.09 -10.64
CA PHE A 21 -36.17 12.38 -11.24
C PHE A 21 -35.57 13.36 -10.22
N TYR A 22 -36.13 13.41 -9.01
CA TYR A 22 -35.60 14.23 -7.93
C TYR A 22 -34.22 13.78 -7.47
N LEU A 23 -33.99 12.48 -7.32
CA LEU A 23 -32.68 11.91 -7.01
C LEU A 23 -31.68 12.13 -8.16
N GLU A 24 -32.11 12.07 -9.42
CA GLU A 24 -31.32 12.38 -10.61
C GLU A 24 -30.91 13.87 -10.63
N SER A 25 -31.85 14.77 -10.30
CA SER A 25 -31.62 16.22 -10.25
C SER A 25 -30.73 16.69 -9.10
N ARG A 26 -30.60 15.86 -8.06
CA ARG A 26 -29.69 16.07 -6.92
C ARG A 26 -28.35 15.36 -7.06
N LYS A 27 -28.16 14.54 -8.09
CA LYS A 27 -26.80 14.08 -8.42
C LYS A 27 -26.00 15.35 -8.74
N PRO A 28 -24.82 15.55 -8.13
CA PRO A 28 -23.94 16.62 -8.57
C PRO A 28 -23.77 16.48 -10.08
N PRO A 29 -23.67 17.59 -10.84
CA PRO A 29 -23.43 17.50 -12.27
C PRO A 29 -22.30 16.50 -12.47
N ARG A 30 -22.53 15.44 -13.27
CA ARG A 30 -21.45 14.59 -13.76
C ARG A 30 -20.40 15.58 -14.20
N SER A 31 -19.24 15.57 -13.55
CA SER A 31 -18.14 16.42 -13.97
C SER A 31 -17.84 15.99 -15.40
N THR A 32 -18.33 16.77 -16.35
CA THR A 32 -17.90 16.71 -17.72
C THR A 32 -16.44 17.08 -17.67
N GLY A 33 -15.60 16.04 -17.69
CA GLY A 33 -14.15 16.10 -17.85
C GLY A 33 -13.51 17.37 -17.34
N GLY A 34 -13.10 17.36 -16.07
CA GLY A 34 -11.79 17.91 -15.81
C GLY A 34 -10.87 17.12 -16.74
N ARG A 35 -10.41 17.74 -17.82
CA ARG A 35 -9.39 17.17 -18.69
C ARG A 35 -8.23 16.82 -17.77
N THR A 36 -8.13 15.56 -17.37
CA THR A 36 -6.84 14.95 -17.01
C THR A 36 -6.00 15.25 -18.24
N ALA A 37 -5.10 16.20 -18.11
CA ALA A 37 -4.31 16.66 -19.23
C ALA A 37 -3.44 15.48 -19.65
N GLU A 38 -3.93 14.72 -20.63
CA GLU A 38 -3.15 13.72 -21.33
C GLU A 38 -1.83 14.37 -21.74
N ILE A 39 -0.72 13.76 -21.37
CA ILE A 39 0.60 14.34 -21.57
C ILE A 39 0.80 14.59 -23.07
N ALA A 40 0.87 15.87 -23.44
CA ALA A 40 1.13 16.27 -24.82
C ALA A 40 2.58 15.89 -25.19
N PRO A 41 2.82 15.34 -26.40
CA PRO A 41 4.14 14.90 -26.80
C PRO A 41 5.14 16.07 -26.89
N PRO A 42 6.35 15.97 -26.30
CA PRO A 42 7.41 16.97 -26.46
C PRO A 42 7.87 17.17 -27.91
N ALA A 43 8.41 18.36 -28.19
CA ALA A 43 8.91 18.78 -29.51
C ALA A 43 10.07 17.91 -30.07
N THR A 44 10.66 17.01 -29.26
CA THR A 44 11.74 16.09 -29.64
C THR A 44 11.29 14.93 -30.53
N PHE A 45 9.99 14.74 -30.79
CA PHE A 45 9.45 13.77 -31.76
C PHE A 45 9.50 14.27 -33.22
N ALA A 46 10.67 14.74 -33.65
CA ALA A 46 10.82 15.47 -34.92
C ALA A 46 10.73 14.61 -36.19
N THR A 47 10.80 13.28 -36.09
CA THR A 47 10.71 12.40 -37.27
C THR A 47 9.32 11.81 -37.47
N LYS A 48 8.89 11.69 -38.74
CA LYS A 48 7.60 11.08 -39.10
C LYS A 48 7.51 9.63 -38.61
N GLU A 49 8.62 8.91 -38.59
CA GLU A 49 8.68 7.53 -38.09
C GLU A 49 8.35 7.45 -36.60
N ARG A 50 8.88 8.37 -35.76
CA ARG A 50 8.58 8.40 -34.32
C ARG A 50 7.13 8.78 -34.05
N GLN A 51 6.57 9.71 -34.83
CA GLN A 51 5.16 10.08 -34.74
C GLN A 51 4.24 8.90 -35.09
N ALA A 52 4.57 8.15 -36.15
CA ALA A 52 3.82 6.95 -36.54
C ALA A 52 3.91 5.84 -35.48
N ALA A 53 5.11 5.58 -34.95
CA ALA A 53 5.31 4.59 -33.88
C ALA A 53 4.53 4.95 -32.60
N ARG A 54 4.56 6.23 -32.20
CA ARG A 54 3.78 6.73 -31.06
C ARG A 54 2.27 6.58 -31.28
N ALA A 55 1.78 6.90 -32.48
CA ALA A 55 0.37 6.77 -32.83
C ALA A 55 -0.11 5.32 -32.87
N GLU A 56 0.78 4.35 -33.13
CA GLU A 56 0.44 2.94 -33.02
C GLU A 56 0.36 2.49 -31.55
N LYS A 57 1.32 2.92 -30.72
CA LYS A 57 1.30 2.65 -29.27
C LYS A 57 0.06 3.21 -28.58
N SER A 58 -0.40 4.41 -28.97
CA SER A 58 -1.60 5.01 -28.36
C SER A 58 -2.89 4.21 -28.59
N LYS A 59 -2.90 3.26 -29.54
CA LYS A 59 -4.04 2.36 -29.75
C LYS A 59 -4.03 1.17 -28.79
N GLN A 60 -2.87 0.85 -28.22
CA GLN A 60 -2.64 -0.37 -27.42
C GLN A 60 -2.47 -0.06 -25.94
N TYR A 61 -1.88 1.08 -25.61
CA TYR A 61 -1.48 1.43 -24.25
C TYR A 61 -2.09 2.76 -23.82
N PRO A 62 -2.58 2.87 -22.56
CA PRO A 62 -3.06 4.14 -22.04
C PRO A 62 -1.90 5.10 -21.82
N ALA A 63 -2.14 6.39 -22.03
CA ALA A 63 -1.20 7.43 -21.64
C ALA A 63 -1.04 7.45 -20.11
N ALA A 64 0.17 7.74 -19.64
CA ALA A 64 0.43 7.96 -18.22
C ALA A 64 -0.31 9.22 -17.73
N ASN A 65 -0.83 9.15 -16.51
CA ASN A 65 -1.43 10.31 -15.86
C ASN A 65 -0.35 11.18 -15.20
N GLU A 66 -0.65 12.46 -15.03
CA GLU A 66 0.24 13.36 -14.28
C GLU A 66 0.16 13.09 -12.77
N ILE A 67 1.16 13.57 -12.01
CA ILE A 67 1.07 13.69 -10.56
C ILE A 67 0.02 14.75 -10.22
N VAL A 68 -1.03 14.36 -9.48
CA VAL A 68 -2.18 15.21 -9.19
C VAL A 68 -2.13 15.71 -7.76
N SER A 69 -2.14 17.03 -7.59
CA SER A 69 -2.26 17.72 -6.29
C SER A 69 -1.33 17.17 -5.19
N PRO A 70 -0.01 17.10 -5.41
CA PRO A 70 0.92 16.56 -4.43
C PRO A 70 0.97 17.42 -3.16
N ASP A 71 0.98 16.76 -2.00
CA ASP A 71 1.04 17.41 -0.69
C ASP A 71 2.47 17.76 -0.25
N GLY A 72 3.47 17.25 -0.98
CA GLY A 72 4.88 17.52 -0.75
C GLY A 72 5.79 16.62 -1.56
N PHE A 73 7.08 16.95 -1.53
CA PHE A 73 8.13 16.22 -2.24
C PHE A 73 9.30 15.93 -1.29
N ILE A 74 9.93 14.76 -1.47
CA ILE A 74 11.18 14.39 -0.80
C ILE A 74 12.17 13.97 -1.89
N ASN A 75 13.45 14.29 -1.70
CA ASN A 75 14.56 14.10 -2.66
C ASN A 75 14.47 14.94 -3.96
N THR A 76 13.44 15.76 -4.11
CA THR A 76 13.29 16.78 -5.17
C THR A 76 12.39 17.92 -4.69
N ASP A 77 12.46 19.09 -5.32
CA ASP A 77 11.54 20.22 -5.06
C ASP A 77 10.22 20.10 -5.83
N SER A 78 10.26 19.43 -7.00
CA SER A 78 9.09 19.14 -7.83
C SER A 78 9.41 18.01 -8.82
N ILE A 79 8.37 17.37 -9.36
CA ILE A 79 8.50 16.41 -10.46
C ILE A 79 7.18 16.34 -11.24
N SER A 80 7.27 16.20 -12.56
CA SER A 80 6.12 15.94 -13.42
C SER A 80 6.43 14.81 -14.39
N VAL A 81 5.45 13.94 -14.66
CA VAL A 81 5.58 12.87 -15.65
C VAL A 81 5.74 13.49 -17.03
N SER A 82 5.00 14.57 -17.32
CA SER A 82 5.02 15.24 -18.62
C SER A 82 6.38 15.81 -19.02
N GLU A 83 7.17 16.33 -18.07
CA GLU A 83 8.53 16.82 -18.37
C GLU A 83 9.54 15.70 -18.61
N LEU A 84 9.24 14.47 -18.18
CA LEU A 84 10.08 13.28 -18.33
C LEU A 84 9.78 12.52 -19.62
N VAL A 85 8.57 12.61 -20.15
CA VAL A 85 8.21 12.07 -21.47
C VAL A 85 9.17 12.60 -22.53
N GLY A 86 9.55 11.75 -23.48
CA GLY A 86 10.56 12.03 -24.50
C GLY A 86 12.01 12.02 -23.99
N LYS A 87 12.24 11.91 -22.67
CA LYS A 87 13.59 12.00 -22.07
C LYS A 87 13.97 10.80 -21.24
N LYS A 88 13.02 10.14 -20.56
CA LYS A 88 13.27 9.10 -19.57
C LYS A 88 12.27 7.93 -19.73
N VAL A 89 12.65 6.77 -19.21
CA VAL A 89 11.70 5.70 -18.86
C VAL A 89 11.30 5.96 -17.41
N VAL A 90 10.01 5.99 -17.10
CA VAL A 90 9.53 6.33 -15.75
C VAL A 90 8.91 5.10 -15.09
N LEU A 91 9.37 4.74 -13.90
CA LEU A 91 8.73 3.75 -13.04
C LEU A 91 8.00 4.49 -11.92
N ILE A 92 6.68 4.40 -11.90
CA ILE A 92 5.85 4.94 -10.83
C ILE A 92 5.57 3.80 -9.85
N ASP A 93 6.01 3.94 -8.60
CA ASP A 93 5.80 2.96 -7.53
C ASP A 93 4.90 3.54 -6.45
N PHE A 94 3.68 3.02 -6.34
CA PHE A 94 2.78 3.35 -5.24
C PHE A 94 3.17 2.55 -4.00
N TRP A 95 3.43 3.25 -2.90
CA TRP A 95 3.89 2.64 -1.66
C TRP A 95 3.35 3.38 -0.44
N THR A 96 3.45 2.75 0.73
CA THR A 96 3.32 3.39 2.03
C THR A 96 4.34 2.80 2.99
N TYR A 97 4.85 3.59 3.93
CA TYR A 97 6.06 3.20 4.65
C TYR A 97 5.85 2.09 5.69
N SER A 98 4.64 1.96 6.26
CA SER A 98 4.36 0.91 7.24
C SER A 98 3.95 -0.43 6.60
N CYS A 99 3.77 -0.47 5.28
CA CYS A 99 3.46 -1.70 4.54
C CYS A 99 4.69 -2.60 4.40
N ILE A 100 4.61 -3.84 4.90
CA ILE A 100 5.73 -4.79 4.82
C ILE A 100 6.08 -5.15 3.37
N ASN A 101 5.09 -5.30 2.50
CA ASN A 101 5.29 -5.63 1.10
C ASN A 101 6.06 -4.53 0.38
N CYS A 102 5.75 -3.26 0.68
CA CYS A 102 6.53 -2.12 0.22
C CYS A 102 7.97 -2.18 0.75
N GLN A 103 8.16 -2.41 2.06
CA GLN A 103 9.50 -2.50 2.66
C GLN A 103 10.37 -3.59 2.02
N ARG A 104 9.81 -4.74 1.66
CA ARG A 104 10.53 -5.82 0.95
C ARG A 104 10.81 -5.51 -0.52
N THR A 105 10.00 -4.64 -1.13
CA THR A 105 10.20 -4.19 -2.52
C THR A 105 11.29 -3.11 -2.63
N ILE A 106 11.39 -2.19 -1.66
CA ILE A 106 12.32 -1.04 -1.73
C ILE A 106 13.78 -1.42 -2.05
N PRO A 107 14.37 -2.50 -1.50
CA PRO A 107 15.73 -2.91 -1.87
C PRO A 107 15.93 -3.14 -3.39
N TYR A 108 14.92 -3.65 -4.09
CA TYR A 108 14.96 -3.83 -5.54
C TYR A 108 14.85 -2.50 -6.28
N LEU A 109 13.96 -1.60 -5.83
CA LEU A 109 13.84 -0.25 -6.39
C LEU A 109 15.14 0.54 -6.24
N ASN A 110 15.79 0.46 -5.07
CA ASN A 110 17.08 1.09 -4.83
C ASN A 110 18.16 0.53 -5.76
N ALA A 111 18.22 -0.80 -5.92
CA ALA A 111 19.19 -1.44 -6.82
C ALA A 111 18.95 -1.04 -8.29
N TRP A 112 17.70 -0.95 -8.74
CA TRP A 112 17.37 -0.50 -10.10
C TRP A 112 17.69 0.98 -10.29
N TYR A 113 17.41 1.82 -9.30
CA TYR A 113 17.71 3.25 -9.39
C TYR A 113 19.21 3.50 -9.46
N GLU A 114 20.00 2.86 -8.59
CA GLU A 114 21.46 2.91 -8.61
C GLU A 114 22.01 2.44 -9.97
N LYS A 115 21.46 1.35 -10.50
CA LYS A 115 21.94 0.75 -11.74
C LYS A 115 21.57 1.53 -13.00
N TYR A 116 20.35 2.07 -13.08
CA TYR A 116 19.76 2.53 -14.34
C TYR A 116 19.45 4.04 -14.41
N SER A 117 19.55 4.79 -13.32
CA SER A 117 19.24 6.24 -13.31
C SER A 117 20.07 7.03 -14.35
N ASP A 118 21.39 6.80 -14.37
CA ASP A 118 22.32 7.37 -15.36
C ASP A 118 22.10 6.87 -16.79
N GLN A 119 21.30 5.81 -16.97
CA GLN A 119 20.96 5.23 -18.26
C GLN A 119 19.60 5.73 -18.78
N GLY A 120 18.89 6.52 -17.96
CA GLY A 120 17.63 7.15 -18.33
C GLY A 120 16.39 6.59 -17.65
N LEU A 121 16.54 5.78 -16.61
CA LEU A 121 15.43 5.43 -15.70
C LEU A 121 15.19 6.59 -14.74
N GLU A 122 13.93 6.90 -14.48
CA GLU A 122 13.48 7.73 -13.36
C GLU A 122 12.48 6.92 -12.56
N ILE A 123 12.65 6.85 -11.23
CA ILE A 123 11.66 6.20 -10.35
C ILE A 123 10.94 7.30 -9.60
N ILE A 124 9.61 7.26 -9.56
CA ILE A 124 8.79 8.17 -8.76
C ILE A 124 8.06 7.33 -7.71
N GLY A 125 8.49 7.45 -6.46
CA GLY A 125 7.82 6.82 -5.34
C GLY A 125 6.61 7.65 -4.92
N VAL A 126 5.40 7.22 -5.30
CA VAL A 126 4.16 7.89 -4.89
C VAL A 126 3.74 7.32 -3.53
N HIS A 127 4.09 8.04 -2.48
CA HIS A 127 3.72 7.68 -1.11
C HIS A 127 2.24 8.03 -0.88
N THR A 128 1.37 7.02 -0.98
CA THR A 128 -0.06 7.16 -0.71
C THR A 128 -0.37 6.52 0.64
N PRO A 129 -0.83 7.27 1.65
CA PRO A 129 -0.99 6.77 3.01
C PRO A 129 -2.15 5.78 3.13
N GLU A 130 -1.91 4.71 3.86
CA GLU A 130 -2.91 3.78 4.33
C GLU A 130 -3.57 4.26 5.64
N PHE A 131 -2.77 4.88 6.52
CA PHE A 131 -3.21 5.41 7.81
C PHE A 131 -2.91 6.90 7.96
N ARG A 132 -3.68 7.64 8.80
CA ARG A 132 -3.48 9.09 9.00
C ARG A 132 -2.07 9.46 9.46
N PHE A 133 -1.42 8.63 10.27
CA PHE A 133 -0.06 8.93 10.73
C PHE A 133 0.97 8.94 9.59
N GLU A 134 0.65 8.30 8.45
CA GLU A 134 1.51 8.26 7.27
C GLU A 134 1.40 9.52 6.41
N GLN A 135 0.42 10.40 6.68
CA GLN A 135 0.30 11.70 6.01
C GLN A 135 1.34 12.72 6.49
N LYS A 136 1.94 12.48 7.66
CA LYS A 136 2.89 13.40 8.28
C LYS A 136 4.21 13.36 7.50
N TYR A 137 4.56 14.48 6.87
CA TYR A 137 5.81 14.62 6.09
C TYR A 137 7.05 14.10 6.82
N GLN A 138 7.20 14.43 8.11
CA GLN A 138 8.36 14.02 8.90
C GLN A 138 8.47 12.50 9.06
N ASN A 139 7.35 11.79 9.18
CA ASN A 139 7.32 10.33 9.27
C ASN A 139 7.78 9.70 7.94
N VAL A 140 7.26 10.21 6.82
CA VAL A 140 7.64 9.75 5.47
C VAL A 140 9.12 10.04 5.21
N ALA A 141 9.61 11.24 5.53
CA ALA A 141 11.01 11.61 5.37
C ALA A 141 11.96 10.74 6.21
N ALA A 142 11.57 10.41 7.45
CA ALA A 142 12.32 9.48 8.29
C ALA A 142 12.37 8.08 7.67
N ALA A 143 11.25 7.59 7.11
CA ALA A 143 11.20 6.31 6.42
C ALA A 143 12.04 6.29 5.13
N VAL A 144 11.94 7.32 4.29
CA VAL A 144 12.78 7.50 3.08
C VAL A 144 14.25 7.41 3.42
N LYS A 145 14.68 8.10 4.49
CA LYS A 145 16.05 8.02 5.00
C LYS A 145 16.39 6.61 5.51
N LYS A 146 15.53 6.01 6.33
CA LYS A 146 15.72 4.67 6.92
C LYS A 146 15.89 3.60 5.85
N PHE A 147 15.10 3.65 4.79
CA PHE A 147 15.12 2.66 3.71
C PHE A 147 16.11 3.00 2.59
N GLY A 148 16.88 4.09 2.73
CA GLY A 148 17.90 4.47 1.75
C GLY A 148 17.33 4.88 0.39
N VAL A 149 16.07 5.33 0.34
CA VAL A 149 15.41 5.74 -0.90
C VAL A 149 16.05 7.03 -1.43
N LYS A 150 16.58 6.97 -2.65
CA LYS A 150 17.29 8.09 -3.32
C LYS A 150 16.52 8.73 -4.46
N TYR A 151 15.54 8.02 -5.01
CA TYR A 151 14.67 8.55 -6.06
C TYR A 151 13.66 9.56 -5.49
N PRO A 152 13.08 10.42 -6.35
CA PRO A 152 11.99 11.32 -5.98
C PRO A 152 10.82 10.60 -5.31
N VAL A 153 10.33 11.19 -4.22
CA VAL A 153 9.12 10.72 -3.52
C VAL A 153 8.09 11.84 -3.48
N VAL A 154 6.87 11.51 -3.86
CA VAL A 154 5.72 12.41 -3.85
C VAL A 154 4.78 11.98 -2.72
N LEU A 155 4.34 12.92 -1.89
CA LEU A 155 3.28 12.68 -0.93
C LEU A 155 1.91 12.86 -1.62
N ASP A 156 1.11 11.80 -1.65
CA ASP A 156 -0.25 11.78 -2.21
C ASP A 156 -1.26 11.56 -1.09
N ASN A 157 -1.30 12.48 -0.12
CA ASN A 157 -2.11 12.32 1.10
C ASN A 157 -3.61 12.31 0.80
N GLN A 158 -4.02 13.01 -0.27
CA GLN A 158 -5.40 13.07 -0.73
C GLN A 158 -5.78 11.94 -1.71
N ARG A 159 -4.86 11.01 -1.99
CA ARG A 159 -5.03 9.91 -2.96
C ARG A 159 -5.41 10.39 -4.37
N ALA A 160 -5.04 11.62 -4.73
CA ALA A 160 -5.43 12.21 -5.99
C ALA A 160 -4.67 11.54 -7.15
N THR A 161 -3.36 11.31 -6.99
CA THR A 161 -2.55 10.58 -7.96
C THR A 161 -2.94 9.10 -7.99
N TRP A 162 -3.14 8.48 -6.83
CA TRP A 162 -3.67 7.12 -6.69
C TRP A 162 -4.97 6.91 -7.47
N ASN A 163 -5.93 7.82 -7.34
CA ASN A 163 -7.20 7.76 -8.05
C ASN A 163 -7.04 8.01 -9.55
N ALA A 164 -6.15 8.91 -9.97
CA ALA A 164 -5.87 9.16 -11.38
C ALA A 164 -5.31 7.90 -12.08
N TYR A 165 -4.47 7.12 -11.38
CA TYR A 165 -3.97 5.84 -11.86
C TYR A 165 -4.95 4.67 -11.68
N ASN A 166 -6.13 4.90 -11.10
CA ASN A 166 -7.08 3.84 -10.71
C ASN A 166 -6.39 2.72 -9.88
N ASN A 167 -5.41 3.12 -9.05
CA ASN A 167 -4.62 2.19 -8.25
C ASN A 167 -5.47 1.55 -7.15
N ARG A 168 -5.13 0.32 -6.74
CA ARG A 168 -5.88 -0.41 -5.69
C ARG A 168 -5.01 -1.15 -4.69
N TYR A 169 -3.70 -1.15 -4.87
CA TYR A 169 -2.79 -2.03 -4.13
C TYR A 169 -1.52 -1.32 -3.70
N TRP A 170 -0.96 -1.78 -2.58
CA TRP A 170 0.38 -1.47 -2.13
C TRP A 170 1.23 -2.76 -2.08
N PRO A 171 2.45 -2.77 -2.66
CA PRO A 171 2.92 -1.85 -3.67
C PRO A 171 2.25 -2.10 -5.04
N GLN A 172 2.27 -1.12 -5.94
CA GLN A 172 1.92 -1.32 -7.34
C GLN A 172 2.79 -0.44 -8.24
N LYS A 173 3.23 -1.00 -9.36
CA LYS A 173 4.18 -0.37 -10.29
C LYS A 173 3.57 -0.14 -11.65
N TYR A 174 3.88 1.00 -12.24
CA TYR A 174 3.56 1.34 -13.63
C TYR A 174 4.83 1.76 -14.34
N LEU A 175 5.18 1.09 -15.44
CA LEU A 175 6.29 1.49 -16.31
C LEU A 175 5.78 2.29 -17.49
N VAL A 176 6.22 3.53 -17.55
CA VAL A 176 5.97 4.48 -18.62
C VAL A 176 7.18 4.50 -19.56
N ASP A 177 6.93 4.26 -20.84
CA ASP A 177 7.97 4.34 -21.86
C ASP A 177 8.37 5.78 -22.20
N ILE A 178 9.34 5.95 -23.09
CA ILE A 178 9.77 7.27 -23.57
C ILE A 178 8.65 8.04 -24.29
N ASP A 179 7.63 7.36 -24.80
CA ASP A 179 6.53 7.96 -25.56
C ASP A 179 5.38 8.47 -24.66
N GLY A 180 5.44 8.14 -23.35
CA GLY A 180 4.48 8.55 -22.33
C GLY A 180 3.35 7.54 -22.11
N PHE A 181 3.50 6.30 -22.54
CA PHE A 181 2.48 5.26 -22.37
C PHE A 181 2.84 4.26 -21.27
N ILE A 182 1.84 3.82 -20.51
CA ILE A 182 1.96 2.73 -19.54
C ILE A 182 2.00 1.40 -20.31
N VAL A 183 3.19 0.81 -20.42
CA VAL A 183 3.43 -0.39 -21.24
C VAL A 183 3.68 -1.65 -20.41
N PHE A 184 3.66 -1.52 -19.08
CA PHE A 184 3.73 -2.62 -18.13
C PHE A 184 3.24 -2.17 -16.75
N GLU A 185 2.59 -3.09 -16.06
CA GLU A 185 2.12 -2.92 -14.68
C GLU A 185 2.47 -4.16 -13.85
N HIS A 186 2.76 -3.96 -12.57
CA HIS A 186 2.93 -5.05 -11.62
C HIS A 186 2.21 -4.74 -10.32
N ILE A 187 1.27 -5.61 -9.96
CA ILE A 187 0.49 -5.51 -8.73
C ILE A 187 1.18 -6.34 -7.64
N GLY A 188 1.38 -5.73 -6.47
CA GLY A 188 1.89 -6.39 -5.29
C GLY A 188 3.40 -6.52 -5.24
N GLU A 189 3.84 -7.34 -4.30
CA GLU A 189 5.26 -7.69 -4.10
C GLU A 189 5.67 -8.84 -5.03
N GLY A 190 6.89 -8.77 -5.57
CA GLY A 190 7.45 -9.80 -6.42
C GLY A 190 7.68 -9.31 -7.85
N GLY A 191 7.69 -10.25 -8.80
CA GLY A 191 7.89 -9.93 -10.22
C GLY A 191 9.18 -9.18 -10.54
N TYR A 192 10.18 -9.21 -9.65
CA TYR A 192 11.35 -8.32 -9.74
C TYR A 192 12.15 -8.54 -11.03
N ALA A 193 12.43 -9.81 -11.37
CA ALA A 193 13.16 -10.14 -12.57
C ALA A 193 12.40 -9.81 -13.86
N GLU A 194 11.07 -9.93 -13.84
CA GLU A 194 10.21 -9.55 -14.96
C GLU A 194 10.17 -8.03 -15.15
N THR A 195 9.92 -7.31 -14.05
CA THR A 195 9.91 -5.84 -14.03
C THR A 195 11.25 -5.27 -14.50
N GLU A 196 12.37 -5.82 -14.02
CA GLU A 196 13.70 -5.37 -14.43
C GLU A 196 13.99 -5.65 -15.91
N ARG A 197 13.60 -6.83 -16.43
CA ARG A 197 13.72 -7.09 -17.87
C ARG A 197 12.91 -6.09 -18.69
N LYS A 198 11.73 -5.70 -18.21
CA LYS A 198 10.94 -4.66 -18.87
C LYS A 198 11.62 -3.30 -18.79
N ILE A 199 12.20 -2.91 -17.66
CA ILE A 199 13.03 -1.69 -17.54
C ILE A 199 14.16 -1.71 -18.58
N GLN A 200 14.91 -2.80 -18.66
CA GLN A 200 16.01 -2.95 -19.61
C GLN A 200 15.53 -2.81 -21.07
N GLN A 201 14.40 -3.45 -21.42
CA GLN A 201 13.79 -3.33 -22.75
C GLN A 201 13.42 -1.87 -23.08
N LEU A 202 12.78 -1.16 -22.14
CA LEU A 202 12.36 0.23 -22.38
C LEU A 202 13.53 1.19 -22.45
N LEU A 203 14.62 0.92 -21.72
CA LEU A 203 15.85 1.72 -21.81
C LEU A 203 16.54 1.54 -23.17
N GLU A 204 16.54 0.33 -23.73
CA GLU A 204 17.02 0.08 -25.09
C GLU A 204 16.16 0.80 -26.14
N GLU A 205 14.83 0.71 -26.00
CA GLU A 205 13.91 1.41 -26.87
C GLU A 205 14.14 2.93 -26.83
N ARG A 206 14.31 3.49 -25.62
CA ARG A 206 14.68 4.89 -25.39
C ARG A 206 16.00 5.24 -26.08
N MET A 207 17.04 4.42 -25.92
CA MET A 207 18.35 4.69 -26.52
C MET A 207 18.27 4.70 -28.03
N ALA A 208 17.54 3.76 -28.63
CA ALA A 208 17.29 3.73 -30.07
C ALA A 208 16.53 4.98 -30.54
N ALA A 209 15.48 5.39 -29.80
CA ALA A 209 14.70 6.59 -30.10
C ALA A 209 15.52 7.89 -30.04
N LEU A 210 16.55 7.94 -29.18
CA LEU A 210 17.43 9.11 -29.00
C LEU A 210 18.77 9.01 -29.74
N GLY A 211 18.99 7.94 -30.53
CA GLY A 211 20.26 7.72 -31.23
C GLY A 211 21.47 7.51 -30.31
N ILE A 212 21.25 7.06 -29.06
CA ILE A 212 22.31 6.84 -28.06
C ILE A 212 22.93 5.47 -28.29
N GLN A 213 24.24 5.43 -28.56
CA GLN A 213 25.00 4.19 -28.70
C GLN A 213 25.67 3.81 -27.37
N ARG A 214 24.90 3.16 -26.49
CA ARG A 214 25.40 2.64 -25.20
C ARG A 214 24.74 1.28 -24.92
N ALA A 215 25.49 0.36 -24.34
CA ALA A 215 24.95 -0.92 -23.89
C ALA A 215 24.25 -0.77 -22.52
N ILE A 216 23.11 -1.45 -22.35
CA ILE A 216 22.43 -1.61 -21.06
C ILE A 216 22.93 -2.87 -20.37
N ALA A 217 23.25 -2.75 -19.08
CA ALA A 217 23.61 -3.90 -18.26
C ALA A 217 22.43 -4.86 -18.09
N LYS A 218 22.60 -6.14 -18.48
CA LYS A 218 21.51 -7.13 -18.61
C LYS A 218 21.35 -8.04 -17.39
N GLU A 219 22.31 -8.08 -16.48
CA GLU A 219 22.22 -8.90 -15.29
C GLU A 219 21.03 -8.48 -14.42
N ILE A 220 20.33 -9.44 -13.81
CA ILE A 220 19.19 -9.14 -12.94
C ILE A 220 19.71 -8.84 -11.53
N ALA A 221 19.27 -7.71 -10.97
CA ALA A 221 19.62 -7.28 -9.63
C ALA A 221 19.11 -8.28 -8.58
N ARG A 222 20.01 -8.61 -7.64
CA ARG A 222 19.73 -9.46 -6.47
C ARG A 222 20.24 -8.76 -5.22
N PRO A 223 19.51 -7.76 -4.70
CA PRO A 223 19.93 -7.02 -3.52
C PRO A 223 20.18 -8.00 -2.35
N LYS A 224 21.36 -7.89 -1.73
CA LYS A 224 21.75 -8.77 -0.62
C LYS A 224 20.81 -8.57 0.57
N GLY A 225 20.34 -9.66 1.15
CA GLY A 225 19.47 -9.64 2.33
C GLY A 225 18.04 -9.20 2.04
N ALA A 226 17.64 -9.08 0.76
CA ALA A 226 16.24 -8.92 0.41
C ALA A 226 15.46 -10.18 0.86
N PRO A 227 14.39 -10.04 1.68
CA PRO A 227 13.65 -11.19 2.15
C PRO A 227 12.91 -11.86 1.00
N GLU A 228 12.96 -13.18 0.94
CA GLU A 228 12.14 -13.98 0.02
C GLU A 228 10.91 -14.53 0.77
N VAL A 229 9.75 -14.31 0.16
CA VAL A 229 8.44 -14.78 0.67
C VAL A 229 7.82 -15.70 -0.37
N ASP A 230 7.43 -16.88 0.08
CA ASP A 230 6.65 -17.85 -0.69
C ASP A 230 5.17 -17.61 -0.37
N PHE A 231 4.56 -16.71 -1.13
CA PHE A 231 3.15 -16.33 -0.93
C PHE A 231 2.18 -17.50 -1.08
N SER A 232 2.58 -18.62 -1.69
CA SER A 232 1.74 -19.83 -1.73
C SER A 232 1.57 -20.49 -0.36
N LYS A 233 2.40 -20.11 0.62
CA LYS A 233 2.40 -20.63 2.00
C LYS A 233 1.96 -19.60 3.03
N VAL A 234 1.60 -18.38 2.60
CA VAL A 234 1.02 -17.36 3.47
C VAL A 234 -0.49 -17.39 3.28
N GLU A 235 -1.21 -17.91 4.27
CA GLU A 235 -2.68 -18.05 4.23
C GLU A 235 -3.40 -17.03 5.12
N SER A 236 -2.66 -16.29 5.95
CA SER A 236 -3.22 -15.19 6.74
C SER A 236 -3.31 -13.90 5.93
N PRO A 237 -4.51 -13.31 5.78
CA PRO A 237 -4.66 -12.01 5.13
C PRO A 237 -4.22 -10.91 6.08
N GLU A 238 -4.11 -9.68 5.57
CA GLU A 238 -3.97 -8.51 6.43
C GLU A 238 -5.17 -8.35 7.40
N ILE A 239 -4.88 -8.08 8.67
CA ILE A 239 -5.89 -8.04 9.75
C ILE A 239 -5.95 -6.66 10.38
N TYR A 240 -6.96 -5.88 10.02
CA TYR A 240 -7.20 -4.55 10.59
C TYR A 240 -7.87 -4.61 11.96
N PHE A 241 -7.47 -3.70 12.83
CA PHE A 241 -7.99 -3.54 14.18
C PHE A 241 -9.06 -2.45 14.29
N GLY A 242 -8.96 -1.40 13.46
CA GLY A 242 -9.89 -0.26 13.46
C GLY A 242 -11.29 -0.59 12.96
N ALA A 243 -12.29 0.10 13.52
CA ALA A 243 -13.70 -0.11 13.24
C ALA A 243 -14.09 0.09 11.77
N ALA A 244 -13.30 0.79 10.95
CA ALA A 244 -13.63 0.92 9.53
C ALA A 244 -13.38 -0.37 8.73
N ARG A 245 -12.54 -1.30 9.24
CA ARG A 245 -12.06 -2.47 8.46
C ARG A 245 -11.92 -3.77 9.26
N ASN A 246 -12.23 -3.79 10.56
CA ASN A 246 -11.99 -4.93 11.47
C ASN A 246 -13.04 -6.05 11.41
N ARG A 247 -13.45 -6.45 10.21
CA ARG A 247 -14.40 -7.54 9.95
C ARG A 247 -14.02 -8.91 10.54
N PHE A 248 -12.75 -9.10 10.93
CA PHE A 248 -12.24 -10.34 11.53
C PHE A 248 -12.29 -10.35 13.07
N LEU A 249 -12.80 -9.29 13.72
CA LEU A 249 -13.00 -9.30 15.17
C LEU A 249 -14.08 -10.32 15.56
N ALA A 250 -13.69 -11.36 16.30
CA ALA A 250 -14.52 -12.54 16.52
C ALA A 250 -15.14 -12.66 17.91
N ASN A 251 -14.70 -11.86 18.89
CA ASN A 251 -15.25 -11.87 20.26
C ASN A 251 -15.82 -10.51 20.70
N GLY A 252 -16.22 -9.67 19.74
CA GLY A 252 -16.83 -8.37 19.96
C GLY A 252 -17.84 -8.02 18.87
N ARG A 253 -18.11 -6.72 18.71
CA ARG A 253 -18.92 -6.17 17.64
C ARG A 253 -17.97 -5.63 16.56
N PRO A 254 -17.72 -6.37 15.46
CA PRO A 254 -16.89 -5.88 14.37
C PRO A 254 -17.57 -4.68 13.72
N GLU A 255 -16.75 -3.86 13.08
CA GLU A 255 -17.15 -2.67 12.31
C GLU A 255 -17.96 -1.64 13.12
N GLN A 256 -17.72 -1.59 14.44
CA GLN A 256 -18.36 -0.65 15.36
C GLN A 256 -17.32 0.14 16.16
N PRO A 257 -17.33 1.48 16.07
CA PRO A 257 -16.46 2.32 16.89
C PRO A 257 -16.91 2.35 18.35
N GLY A 258 -16.00 2.78 19.21
CA GLY A 258 -16.22 2.98 20.64
C GLY A 258 -15.77 1.80 21.51
N ARG A 259 -16.00 1.94 22.81
CA ARG A 259 -15.46 1.03 23.83
C ARG A 259 -16.21 -0.31 23.87
N GLN A 260 -15.45 -1.40 23.95
CA GLN A 260 -15.95 -2.75 24.16
C GLN A 260 -15.12 -3.46 25.23
N ALA A 261 -15.80 -4.12 26.17
CA ALA A 261 -15.18 -5.01 27.14
C ALA A 261 -15.20 -6.44 26.59
N LEU A 262 -14.03 -6.98 26.28
CA LEU A 262 -13.89 -8.21 25.50
C LEU A 262 -13.30 -9.32 26.38
N LYS A 263 -13.85 -10.53 26.26
CA LYS A 263 -13.46 -11.68 27.07
C LYS A 263 -12.70 -12.69 26.23
N GLU A 264 -11.83 -13.44 26.90
CA GLU A 264 -11.08 -14.52 26.27
C GLU A 264 -12.04 -15.57 25.70
N PRO A 265 -11.91 -15.94 24.41
CA PRO A 265 -12.79 -16.92 23.78
C PRO A 265 -12.45 -18.35 24.25
N PRO A 266 -13.41 -19.29 24.23
CA PRO A 266 -13.14 -20.69 24.56
C PRO A 266 -12.34 -21.43 23.47
N LYS A 267 -12.28 -20.88 22.25
CA LYS A 267 -11.56 -21.46 21.11
C LYS A 267 -11.01 -20.37 20.21
N ILE A 268 -9.78 -20.55 19.74
CA ILE A 268 -9.11 -19.68 18.77
C ILE A 268 -9.23 -20.30 17.37
N ALA A 269 -10.03 -19.69 16.50
CA ALA A 269 -10.12 -20.04 15.09
C ALA A 269 -9.00 -19.37 14.28
N ALA A 270 -8.60 -20.00 13.16
CA ALA A 270 -7.63 -19.43 12.24
C ALA A 270 -8.15 -18.14 11.61
N ASN A 271 -7.27 -17.15 11.42
CA ASN A 271 -7.58 -15.87 10.78
C ASN A 271 -8.73 -15.08 11.43
N GLN A 272 -8.94 -15.27 12.74
CA GLN A 272 -9.89 -14.52 13.55
C GLN A 272 -9.14 -13.72 14.63
N LEU A 273 -9.48 -12.45 14.77
CA LEU A 273 -8.90 -11.54 15.75
C LEU A 273 -9.67 -11.62 17.06
N TYR A 274 -8.97 -11.92 18.14
CA TYR A 274 -9.54 -11.92 19.48
C TYR A 274 -8.80 -10.92 20.36
N LEU A 275 -9.55 -10.07 21.05
CA LEU A 275 -9.00 -9.09 21.98
C LEU A 275 -9.54 -9.36 23.38
N VAL A 276 -8.73 -9.17 24.42
CA VAL A 276 -9.15 -9.36 25.82
C VAL A 276 -8.88 -8.08 26.60
N GLY A 277 -9.82 -7.72 27.47
CA GLY A 277 -9.80 -6.47 28.24
C GLY A 277 -10.69 -5.39 27.63
N ASP A 278 -10.50 -4.15 28.07
CA ASP A 278 -11.22 -3.00 27.54
C ASP A 278 -10.46 -2.41 26.34
N TRP A 279 -11.14 -2.34 25.20
CA TRP A 279 -10.61 -1.77 23.97
C TRP A 279 -11.53 -0.68 23.45
N ASP A 280 -10.94 0.43 23.02
CA ASP A 280 -11.64 1.50 22.34
C ASP A 280 -11.30 1.49 20.85
N PHE A 281 -12.32 1.26 20.03
CA PHE A 281 -12.16 1.15 18.58
C PHE A 281 -12.37 2.50 17.92
N GLN A 282 -11.32 2.99 17.28
CA GLN A 282 -11.36 4.14 16.38
C GLN A 282 -11.44 3.64 14.93
N ASP A 283 -11.62 4.53 13.95
CA ASP A 283 -11.76 4.11 12.55
C ASP A 283 -10.56 3.29 12.06
N GLU A 284 -9.33 3.71 12.40
CA GLU A 284 -8.09 3.12 11.86
C GLU A 284 -7.39 2.14 12.81
N PHE A 285 -7.64 2.23 14.11
CA PHE A 285 -6.95 1.44 15.14
C PHE A 285 -7.88 1.04 16.28
N ALA A 286 -7.47 0.04 17.05
CA ALA A 286 -8.02 -0.25 18.37
C ALA A 286 -6.99 0.09 19.45
N GLU A 287 -7.42 0.75 20.52
CA GLU A 287 -6.56 1.12 21.65
C GLU A 287 -6.96 0.38 22.93
N ASN A 288 -6.03 -0.29 23.59
CA ASN A 288 -6.33 -0.90 24.88
C ASN A 288 -6.46 0.17 25.96
N LYS A 289 -7.57 0.13 26.71
CA LYS A 289 -7.87 1.04 27.83
C LYS A 289 -7.69 0.40 29.19
N SER A 290 -7.47 -0.92 29.24
CA SER A 290 -7.10 -1.65 30.46
C SER A 290 -5.68 -2.20 30.37
N GLY A 291 -5.01 -2.32 31.53
CA GLY A 291 -3.79 -3.12 31.65
C GLY A 291 -4.09 -4.62 31.57
N ASN A 292 -3.04 -5.42 31.36
CA ASN A 292 -3.12 -6.86 31.10
C ASN A 292 -4.11 -7.26 29.98
N ALA A 293 -4.30 -6.35 29.01
CA ALA A 293 -5.08 -6.66 27.81
C ALA A 293 -4.33 -7.68 26.94
N LYS A 294 -5.04 -8.44 26.12
CA LYS A 294 -4.43 -9.38 25.18
C LYS A 294 -4.89 -9.15 23.75
N ILE A 295 -3.99 -9.41 22.81
CA ILE A 295 -4.32 -9.68 21.40
C ILE A 295 -3.99 -11.15 21.16
N ILE A 296 -4.93 -11.91 20.61
CA ILE A 296 -4.74 -13.33 20.30
C ILE A 296 -5.13 -13.56 18.83
N PHE A 297 -4.23 -14.19 18.08
CA PHE A 297 -4.44 -14.44 16.66
C PHE A 297 -3.76 -15.74 16.23
N ARG A 298 -4.51 -16.65 15.60
CA ARG A 298 -3.96 -17.87 15.00
C ARG A 298 -3.71 -17.63 13.52
N TYR A 299 -2.44 -17.64 13.13
CA TYR A 299 -1.96 -17.31 11.80
C TYR A 299 -1.33 -18.51 11.10
N ARG A 300 -1.21 -18.42 9.78
CA ARG A 300 -0.41 -19.31 8.95
C ARG A 300 0.47 -18.50 8.01
N ALA A 301 1.73 -18.39 8.40
CA ALA A 301 2.78 -17.64 7.73
C ALA A 301 4.14 -18.08 8.32
N LYS A 302 5.23 -17.47 7.87
CA LYS A 302 6.56 -17.61 8.48
C LYS A 302 6.85 -16.42 9.40
N ASP A 303 6.51 -15.21 8.96
CA ASP A 303 6.80 -13.97 9.68
C ASP A 303 5.50 -13.25 10.09
N VAL A 304 5.54 -12.54 11.22
CA VAL A 304 4.40 -11.72 11.71
C VAL A 304 4.87 -10.32 12.09
N TYR A 305 4.15 -9.33 11.57
CA TYR A 305 4.43 -7.92 11.78
C TYR A 305 3.19 -7.19 12.29
N LEU A 306 3.40 -6.24 13.20
CA LEU A 306 2.35 -5.39 13.76
C LEU A 306 2.62 -3.93 13.41
N VAL A 307 1.67 -3.26 12.78
CA VAL A 307 1.66 -1.80 12.70
C VAL A 307 0.97 -1.27 13.95
N ALA A 308 1.72 -0.52 14.76
CA ALA A 308 1.24 0.01 16.03
C ALA A 308 1.94 1.32 16.37
N ASN A 309 1.38 2.05 17.33
CA ASN A 309 2.07 3.12 18.04
C ASN A 309 1.63 3.15 19.51
N SER A 310 2.28 4.01 20.30
CA SER A 310 1.80 4.38 21.61
C SER A 310 2.30 5.77 21.98
N GLU A 311 1.39 6.68 22.32
CA GLU A 311 1.73 8.07 22.63
C GLU A 311 2.71 8.21 23.79
N ASN A 312 2.49 7.44 24.86
CA ASN A 312 3.35 7.44 26.05
C ASN A 312 4.39 6.30 26.05
N GLY A 313 4.35 5.44 25.03
CA GLY A 313 5.10 4.19 25.02
C GLY A 313 4.43 3.10 25.85
N VAL A 314 4.49 1.87 25.36
CA VAL A 314 3.96 0.69 26.06
C VAL A 314 4.88 -0.49 25.85
N GLU A 315 5.09 -1.28 26.90
CA GLU A 315 5.75 -2.57 26.78
C GLU A 315 4.70 -3.66 26.56
N VAL A 316 4.94 -4.52 25.57
CA VAL A 316 4.15 -5.72 25.32
C VAL A 316 5.02 -6.95 25.41
N LYS A 317 4.44 -8.07 25.85
CA LYS A 317 5.10 -9.38 25.84
C LYS A 317 4.54 -10.24 24.72
N ILE A 318 5.43 -10.83 23.94
CA ILE A 318 5.11 -11.68 22.80
C ILE A 318 5.22 -13.15 23.20
N LEU A 319 4.16 -13.92 22.95
CA LEU A 319 4.15 -15.37 23.06
C LEU A 319 3.72 -15.98 21.72
N ARG A 320 4.36 -17.08 21.34
CA ARG A 320 3.97 -17.97 20.26
C ARG A 320 3.71 -19.34 20.85
N ASP A 321 2.51 -19.88 20.63
CA ASP A 321 2.06 -21.16 21.18
C ASP A 321 2.28 -21.26 22.71
N GLY A 322 1.96 -20.17 23.41
CA GLY A 322 2.10 -20.03 24.87
C GLY A 322 3.53 -19.85 25.38
N LYS A 323 4.54 -19.68 24.51
CA LYS A 323 5.96 -19.57 24.87
C LYS A 323 6.62 -18.34 24.26
N VAL A 324 7.67 -17.81 24.90
CA VAL A 324 8.49 -16.74 24.30
C VAL A 324 9.19 -17.28 23.05
N PRO A 325 9.10 -16.60 21.88
CA PRO A 325 9.64 -17.10 20.62
C PRO A 325 11.15 -16.87 20.52
N VAL A 326 11.98 -17.54 21.32
CA VAL A 326 13.45 -17.24 21.38
C VAL A 326 14.14 -17.38 20.01
N ALA A 327 13.93 -18.50 19.32
CA ALA A 327 14.57 -18.76 18.02
C ALA A 327 13.92 -17.97 16.86
N GLY A 328 12.60 -17.76 16.91
CA GLY A 328 11.82 -17.06 15.89
C GLY A 328 11.49 -15.61 16.24
N ALA A 329 12.16 -15.03 17.24
CA ALA A 329 11.89 -13.66 17.67
C ALA A 329 12.24 -12.72 16.52
N GLY A 330 11.30 -11.84 16.17
CA GLY A 330 11.55 -10.80 15.19
C GLY A 330 12.54 -9.75 15.69
N GLN A 331 13.01 -8.90 14.78
CA GLN A 331 13.99 -7.85 15.07
C GLN A 331 13.65 -6.95 16.26
N ASP A 332 12.36 -6.70 16.52
CA ASP A 332 11.91 -5.78 17.57
C ASP A 332 11.69 -6.46 18.94
N VAL A 333 11.82 -7.79 19.01
CA VAL A 333 11.68 -8.56 20.26
C VAL A 333 13.01 -8.65 20.99
N ALA A 334 13.01 -8.30 22.28
CA ALA A 334 14.19 -8.37 23.14
C ALA A 334 14.78 -9.79 23.20
N ARG A 335 16.11 -9.88 23.07
CA ARG A 335 16.87 -11.15 23.04
C ARG A 335 17.32 -11.64 24.42
N ASP A 336 16.84 -11.02 25.49
CA ASP A 336 17.11 -11.38 26.89
C ASP A 336 16.19 -12.51 27.41
N GLY A 337 15.33 -13.07 26.56
CA GLY A 337 14.39 -14.13 26.90
C GLY A 337 13.07 -13.63 27.53
N SER A 338 12.89 -12.31 27.69
CA SER A 338 11.64 -11.72 28.18
C SER A 338 10.48 -11.86 27.18
N GLY A 339 10.79 -11.79 25.88
CA GLY A 339 9.80 -11.64 24.82
C GLY A 339 9.21 -10.24 24.75
N SER A 340 9.84 -9.25 25.39
CA SER A 340 9.34 -7.87 25.43
C SER A 340 9.58 -7.12 24.12
N VAL A 341 8.63 -6.25 23.77
CA VAL A 341 8.74 -5.25 22.70
C VAL A 341 8.29 -3.91 23.26
N HIS A 342 9.08 -2.86 23.03
CA HIS A 342 8.68 -1.49 23.38
C HIS A 342 8.05 -0.79 22.17
N ILE A 343 6.76 -0.49 22.27
CA ILE A 343 5.98 0.15 21.21
C ILE A 343 5.79 1.63 21.55
N ARG A 344 6.09 2.52 20.60
CA ARG A 344 6.00 3.98 20.77
C ARG A 344 5.78 4.68 19.43
N GLU A 345 6.65 4.43 18.47
CA GLU A 345 6.70 5.13 17.18
C GLU A 345 5.60 4.65 16.22
N ASP A 346 5.19 5.54 15.30
CA ASP A 346 4.28 5.26 14.19
C ASP A 346 4.96 4.35 13.14
N ARG A 347 5.07 3.04 13.38
CA ARG A 347 5.78 2.12 12.47
C ARG A 347 5.28 0.67 12.51
N LEU A 348 5.82 -0.10 11.57
CA LEU A 348 5.79 -1.55 11.60
C LEU A 348 6.82 -2.11 12.60
N TYR A 349 6.37 -3.05 13.42
CA TYR A 349 7.15 -3.83 14.38
C TYR A 349 7.23 -5.29 13.94
N ARG A 350 8.45 -5.86 13.95
CA ARG A 350 8.73 -7.24 13.56
C ARG A 350 8.70 -8.14 14.78
N LEU A 351 7.63 -8.93 14.92
CA LEU A 351 7.36 -9.72 16.11
C LEU A 351 7.88 -11.16 15.98
N ILE A 352 7.64 -11.78 14.84
CA ILE A 352 8.08 -13.14 14.52
C ILE A 352 8.84 -13.11 13.20
N GLU A 353 10.03 -13.69 13.18
CA GLU A 353 10.84 -13.95 11.98
C GLU A 353 11.39 -15.38 12.07
N ASP A 354 10.67 -16.36 11.51
CA ASP A 354 11.03 -17.79 11.59
C ASP A 354 11.82 -18.28 10.37
N THR A 355 12.37 -19.48 10.50
CA THR A 355 13.06 -20.17 9.40
C THR A 355 12.12 -20.99 8.51
N GLY A 356 10.86 -21.20 8.90
CA GLY A 356 9.90 -22.03 8.16
C GLY A 356 8.45 -21.57 8.33
N TYR A 357 7.64 -21.82 7.30
CA TYR A 357 6.20 -21.56 7.31
C TYR A 357 5.49 -22.55 8.23
N GLY A 358 4.54 -22.06 9.01
CA GLY A 358 3.78 -22.87 9.93
C GLY A 358 2.47 -22.23 10.32
N GLU A 359 1.69 -22.95 11.11
CA GLU A 359 0.51 -22.41 11.76
C GLU A 359 0.76 -22.31 13.26
N HIS A 360 0.52 -21.13 13.81
CA HIS A 360 0.87 -20.80 15.19
C HIS A 360 -0.18 -19.89 15.80
N THR A 361 -0.25 -19.88 17.13
CA THR A 361 -1.04 -18.88 17.88
C THR A 361 -0.11 -17.82 18.43
N LEU A 362 -0.30 -16.58 17.99
CA LEU A 362 0.32 -15.39 18.56
C LEU A 362 -0.53 -14.86 19.71
N GLU A 363 0.11 -14.57 20.83
CA GLU A 363 -0.46 -13.79 21.93
C GLU A 363 0.44 -12.58 22.22
N ILE A 364 -0.17 -11.40 22.29
CA ILE A 364 0.48 -10.16 22.72
C ILE A 364 -0.17 -9.73 24.02
N ILE A 365 0.59 -9.74 25.11
CA ILE A 365 0.13 -9.28 26.42
C ILE A 365 0.55 -7.82 26.57
N VAL A 366 -0.44 -6.94 26.75
CA VAL A 366 -0.25 -5.50 26.88
C VAL A 366 -0.37 -5.13 28.34
N ASN A 367 0.76 -4.86 28.98
CA ASN A 367 0.83 -4.69 30.44
C ASN A 367 0.04 -3.46 30.91
N ASN A 368 0.15 -2.35 30.16
CA ASN A 368 -0.47 -1.06 30.50
C ASN A 368 -1.37 -0.54 29.36
N PRO A 369 -2.37 0.33 29.65
CA PRO A 369 -3.16 1.02 28.63
C PRO A 369 -2.30 1.82 27.64
N GLY A 370 -2.77 1.97 26.40
CA GLY A 370 -2.24 2.94 25.43
C GLY A 370 -1.52 2.37 24.20
N LEU A 371 -1.54 1.06 23.97
CA LEU A 371 -1.21 0.48 22.66
C LEU A 371 -2.31 0.82 21.66
N ARG A 372 -1.97 1.50 20.57
CA ARG A 372 -2.85 1.61 19.39
C ARG A 372 -2.36 0.62 18.33
N ALA A 373 -3.15 -0.41 18.07
CA ALA A 373 -2.87 -1.42 17.05
C ALA A 373 -3.67 -1.11 15.78
N PHE A 374 -3.03 -1.13 14.63
CA PHE A 374 -3.64 -0.79 13.33
C PHE A 374 -3.89 -2.04 12.49
N THR A 375 -2.84 -2.84 12.24
CA THR A 375 -2.93 -4.03 11.39
C THR A 375 -1.88 -5.08 11.73
N PHE A 376 -2.21 -6.37 11.52
CA PHE A 376 -1.22 -7.41 11.34
C PHE A 376 -0.97 -7.68 9.85
N THR A 377 0.30 -7.86 9.50
CA THR A 377 0.73 -8.29 8.17
C THR A 377 1.72 -9.45 8.30
N PHE A 378 1.97 -10.16 7.19
CA PHE A 378 2.63 -11.46 7.20
C PHE A 378 3.71 -11.57 6.11
N GLY A 379 4.59 -12.56 6.26
CA GLY A 379 5.70 -12.86 5.34
C GLY A 379 6.17 -14.30 5.42
#